data_AF-A0A382DNR6-F1
#
_entry.id   AF-A0A382DNR6-F1
#
_cell.length_a   1.000
_cell.length_b   1.000
_cell.length_c   1.000
_cell.angle_alpha   90.00
_cell.angle_beta   90.00
_cell.angle_gamma   90.00
#
_symmetry.space_group_name_H-M   'P 1'
#
loop_
_entity.id
_entity.type
_entity.pdbx_description
1 polymer ?
#
loop_
_entity_poly.entity_id
_entity_poly.type
_entity_poly.pdbx_seq_one_letter_code
_entity_poly.pdbx_strand_id
1 'polypeptide(L)'
;MRQKTKTINYYKIDDEDLPEDLKEKILDKLRQNDWFNDNWFAEDEYICEPEVFHGFAPTAWDLDRGNYIQFEFVATSQETHRKYEKTALRETHLRSWLGIPKTTWDKVDHIFINEDHHNTYLAFTDAESGDPIDFSTNNMEEWIRLEIFPWDFKFLEEAIKKFEIMMDKALVSLREAFEYQISDENMIDMAEANDWEFDESGEIV
;
A
#
# COMPACT_ATOMS: atom_id res chain seq x y z
N MET A 1 61.81 12.12 7.51
CA MET A 1 60.54 12.70 7.02
C MET A 1 59.58 12.72 8.19
N ARG A 2 59.08 13.88 8.63
CA ARG A 2 58.01 13.93 9.64
C ARG A 2 56.70 13.65 8.91
N GLN A 3 56.01 12.56 9.23
CA GLN A 3 54.62 12.35 8.81
C GLN A 3 53.80 13.53 9.34
N LYS A 4 53.15 14.29 8.45
CA LYS A 4 52.15 15.27 8.85
C LYS A 4 50.89 14.48 9.24
N THR A 5 50.58 14.45 10.52
CA THR A 5 49.27 14.02 10.99
C THR A 5 48.27 15.07 10.51
N LYS A 6 47.33 14.69 9.64
CA LYS A 6 46.20 15.54 9.25
C LYS A 6 45.10 15.27 10.26
N THR A 7 44.70 16.29 11.03
CA THR A 7 43.46 16.22 11.81
C THR A 7 42.31 16.21 10.82
N ILE A 8 41.43 15.22 10.92
CA ILE A 8 40.17 15.17 10.17
C ILE A 8 39.09 15.50 11.19
N ASN A 9 38.27 16.49 10.89
CA ASN A 9 37.08 16.80 11.69
C ASN A 9 35.93 15.95 11.17
N TYR A 10 35.10 15.49 12.10
CA TYR A 10 33.87 14.75 11.81
C TYR A 10 32.73 15.49 12.49
N TYR A 11 31.58 15.47 11.84
CA TYR A 11 30.38 16.17 12.26
C TYR A 11 29.19 15.24 12.26
N LYS A 12 28.29 15.41 13.22
CA LYS A 12 26.93 14.86 13.16
C LYS A 12 26.02 15.83 12.41
N ILE A 13 24.93 15.30 11.85
CA ILE A 13 24.00 16.11 11.05
C ILE A 13 23.26 17.18 11.88
N ASP A 14 23.18 16.97 13.20
CA ASP A 14 22.50 17.81 14.19
C ASP A 14 23.45 18.70 14.99
N ASP A 15 24.76 18.69 14.69
CA ASP A 15 25.74 19.54 15.37
C ASP A 15 25.44 21.04 15.15
N GLU A 16 25.37 21.82 16.23
CA GLU A 16 25.06 23.26 16.18
C GLU A 16 26.09 24.09 15.38
N ASP A 17 27.33 23.61 15.28
CA ASP A 17 28.43 24.26 14.57
C ASP A 17 28.68 23.70 13.17
N LEU A 18 27.81 22.80 12.68
CA LEU A 18 27.86 22.29 11.32
C LEU A 18 27.65 23.44 10.31
N PRO A 19 28.61 23.69 9.40
CA PRO A 19 28.43 24.69 8.35
C PRO A 19 27.25 24.35 7.44
N GLU A 20 26.39 25.32 7.14
CA GLU A 20 25.20 25.11 6.31
C GLU A 20 25.52 24.55 4.92
N ASP A 21 26.64 24.98 4.32
CA ASP A 21 27.10 24.47 3.04
C ASP A 21 27.57 23.01 3.11
N LEU A 22 28.13 22.59 4.24
CA LEU A 22 28.46 21.19 4.49
C LEU A 22 27.20 20.37 4.76
N LYS A 23 26.21 20.93 5.48
CA LYS A 23 24.91 20.29 5.72
C LYS A 23 24.18 19.99 4.43
N GLU A 24 24.02 20.98 3.54
CA GLU A 24 23.36 20.75 2.24
C GLU A 24 24.13 19.70 1.41
N LYS A 25 25.46 19.72 1.47
CA LYS A 25 26.29 18.73 0.76
C LYS A 25 26.12 17.31 1.31
N ILE A 26 25.96 17.16 2.63
CA ILE A 26 25.65 15.87 3.25
C ILE A 26 24.26 15.42 2.80
N LEU A 27 23.24 16.29 2.87
CA LEU A 27 21.88 15.97 2.42
C LEU A 27 21.85 15.57 0.95
N ASP A 28 22.49 16.32 0.07
CA ASP A 28 22.64 15.98 -1.36
C ASP A 28 23.26 14.60 -1.56
N LYS A 29 24.27 14.26 -0.76
CA LYS A 29 24.89 12.94 -0.81
C LYS A 29 23.97 11.87 -0.27
N LEU A 30 23.27 12.08 0.83
CA LEU A 30 22.31 11.10 1.38
C LEU A 30 21.18 10.83 0.37
N ARG A 31 20.63 11.87 -0.27
CA ARG A 31 19.66 11.75 -1.37
C ARG A 31 20.21 10.96 -2.57
N GLN A 32 21.51 11.08 -2.87
CA GLN A 32 22.17 10.39 -4.00
C GLN A 32 22.65 8.97 -3.66
N ASN A 33 23.12 8.76 -2.43
CA ASN A 33 23.63 7.50 -1.90
C ASN A 33 22.52 6.60 -1.37
N ASP A 34 21.25 6.99 -1.51
CA ASP A 34 20.09 6.25 -1.05
C ASP A 34 20.12 4.82 -1.64
N TRP A 35 20.85 3.96 -0.92
CA TRP A 35 21.20 2.58 -1.20
C TRP A 35 19.94 1.68 -1.12
N PHE A 36 18.77 2.29 -0.94
CA PHE A 36 17.46 1.70 -0.72
C PHE A 36 16.35 2.46 -1.47
N ASN A 37 16.57 2.81 -2.75
CA ASN A 37 15.47 2.91 -3.74
C ASN A 37 14.70 1.58 -3.93
N ASP A 38 14.95 0.58 -3.07
CA ASP A 38 14.04 -0.52 -2.82
C ASP A 38 12.76 0.08 -2.25
N ASN A 39 11.62 -0.22 -2.87
CA ASN A 39 10.33 0.38 -2.53
C ASN A 39 9.80 -0.10 -1.16
N TRP A 40 10.55 0.13 -0.07
CA TRP A 40 10.28 -0.40 1.26
C TRP A 40 8.86 -0.09 1.74
N PHE A 41 8.37 1.13 1.47
CA PHE A 41 7.00 1.52 1.79
C PHE A 41 5.94 0.91 0.86
N ALA A 42 6.31 0.57 -0.37
CA ALA A 42 5.42 -0.18 -1.24
C ALA A 42 5.39 -1.68 -0.90
N GLU A 43 6.24 -2.13 0.02
CA GLU A 43 6.16 -3.44 0.65
C GLU A 43 5.44 -3.38 2.01
N ASP A 44 4.87 -2.22 2.41
CA ASP A 44 4.13 -2.10 3.66
C ASP A 44 2.82 -2.90 3.60
N GLU A 45 2.83 -4.02 4.31
CA GLU A 45 1.70 -4.94 4.48
C GLU A 45 0.53 -4.35 5.30
N TYR A 46 0.66 -3.13 5.83
CA TYR A 46 -0.33 -2.44 6.66
C TYR A 46 -0.91 -1.18 6.03
N ILE A 47 -0.57 -0.90 4.77
CA ILE A 47 -1.03 0.31 4.06
C ILE A 47 -2.56 0.39 3.95
N CYS A 48 -3.23 -0.76 3.87
CA CYS A 48 -4.67 -0.85 4.00
C CYS A 48 -5.04 -0.87 5.50
N GLU A 49 -5.61 0.23 6.01
CA GLU A 49 -6.00 0.38 7.42
C GLU A 49 -6.78 -0.83 8.01
N PRO A 50 -7.78 -1.43 7.32
CA PRO A 50 -8.58 -2.49 7.92
C PRO A 50 -7.80 -3.80 8.08
N GLU A 51 -7.88 -4.40 9.28
CA GLU A 51 -7.15 -5.64 9.65
C GLU A 51 -7.36 -6.83 8.70
N VAL A 52 -8.50 -6.89 8.00
CA VAL A 52 -8.77 -7.95 7.03
C VAL A 52 -7.82 -7.92 5.82
N PHE A 53 -7.20 -6.77 5.55
CA PHE A 53 -6.21 -6.57 4.50
C PHE A 53 -4.78 -6.46 5.02
N HIS A 54 -4.53 -6.65 6.32
CA HIS A 54 -3.17 -6.69 6.84
C HIS A 54 -2.44 -7.93 6.35
N GLY A 55 -1.15 -7.81 6.07
CA GLY A 55 -0.33 -8.90 5.53
C GLY A 55 -0.36 -8.99 4.00
N PHE A 56 -0.94 -7.99 3.32
CA PHE A 56 -0.93 -7.85 1.86
C PHE A 56 -0.12 -6.61 1.49
N ALA A 57 1.03 -6.82 0.86
CA ALA A 57 1.78 -5.75 0.24
C ALA A 57 1.18 -5.42 -1.15
N PRO A 58 1.23 -4.15 -1.57
CA PRO A 58 1.00 -3.77 -2.96
C PRO A 58 1.84 -4.59 -3.95
N THR A 59 1.28 -4.92 -5.10
CA THR A 59 1.95 -5.68 -6.17
C THR A 59 2.28 -4.84 -7.39
N ALA A 60 1.61 -3.71 -7.58
CA ALA A 60 1.92 -2.72 -8.59
C ALA A 60 1.39 -1.33 -8.19
N TRP A 61 2.11 -0.27 -8.56
CA TRP A 61 1.68 1.11 -8.32
C TRP A 61 2.39 2.05 -9.28
N ASP A 62 1.79 3.22 -9.51
CA ASP A 62 2.40 4.34 -10.22
C ASP A 62 1.96 5.63 -9.52
N LEU A 63 2.88 6.26 -8.81
CA LEU A 63 2.63 7.50 -8.05
C LEU A 63 2.81 8.77 -8.91
N ASP A 64 3.44 8.65 -10.08
CA ASP A 64 3.86 9.79 -10.89
C ASP A 64 2.90 10.09 -12.05
N ARG A 65 2.44 9.05 -12.74
CA ARG A 65 1.68 9.17 -14.00
C ARG A 65 0.30 8.53 -13.92
N GLY A 66 0.22 7.38 -13.27
CA GLY A 66 -0.98 6.56 -13.20
C GLY A 66 -1.88 6.88 -12.00
N ASN A 67 -1.31 7.34 -10.88
CA ASN A 67 -1.99 7.51 -9.60
C ASN A 67 -2.82 6.26 -9.23
N TYR A 68 -2.16 5.11 -9.17
CA TYR A 68 -2.82 3.87 -8.80
C TYR A 68 -1.99 2.98 -7.88
N ILE A 69 -2.69 2.11 -7.16
CA ILE A 69 -2.12 1.05 -6.32
C ILE A 69 -2.94 -0.25 -6.47
N GLN A 70 -2.25 -1.37 -6.62
CA GLN A 70 -2.84 -2.68 -6.85
C GLN A 70 -2.34 -3.72 -5.85
N PHE A 71 -3.20 -4.66 -5.53
CA PHE A 71 -2.95 -5.76 -4.60
C PHE A 71 -3.39 -7.09 -5.19
N GLU A 72 -2.76 -8.17 -4.75
CA GLU A 72 -3.24 -9.54 -4.94
C GLU A 72 -3.90 -10.06 -3.66
N PHE A 73 -5.15 -9.68 -3.44
CA PHE A 73 -5.94 -10.21 -2.33
C PHE A 73 -6.40 -11.65 -2.63
N VAL A 74 -5.75 -12.64 -2.01
CA VAL A 74 -6.15 -14.05 -2.14
C VAL A 74 -7.27 -14.37 -1.15
N ALA A 75 -8.50 -14.44 -1.65
CA ALA A 75 -9.66 -14.96 -0.94
C ALA A 75 -9.58 -16.49 -0.83
N THR A 76 -9.46 -17.06 0.36
CA THR A 76 -9.61 -18.53 0.52
C THR A 76 -11.05 -18.86 0.86
N SER A 77 -11.75 -19.51 -0.07
CA SER A 77 -13.05 -20.14 0.21
C SER A 77 -12.94 -21.62 0.61
N GLN A 78 -11.79 -22.30 0.48
CA GLN A 78 -11.68 -23.73 0.82
C GLN A 78 -10.31 -24.15 1.38
N GLU A 79 -10.35 -25.01 2.41
CA GLU A 79 -9.24 -25.77 2.97
C GLU A 79 -8.32 -26.32 1.88
N THR A 80 -7.12 -25.76 1.73
CA THR A 80 -6.04 -26.43 0.98
C THR A 80 -4.74 -26.41 1.77
N HIS A 81 -4.41 -27.61 2.27
CA HIS A 81 -3.13 -27.95 2.84
C HIS A 81 -2.01 -27.85 1.77
N ARG A 82 -1.05 -26.94 1.98
CA ARG A 82 0.42 -27.15 1.98
C ARG A 82 1.20 -25.94 1.42
N LYS A 83 2.02 -25.38 2.32
CA LYS A 83 3.35 -24.79 2.07
C LYS A 83 3.45 -23.44 1.34
N TYR A 84 2.36 -22.71 1.23
CA TYR A 84 2.37 -21.25 1.10
C TYR A 84 1.36 -20.68 2.09
N GLU A 85 1.75 -20.50 3.34
CA GLU A 85 1.06 -19.62 4.29
C GLU A 85 1.28 -18.16 3.87
N LYS A 86 0.92 -17.82 2.61
CA LYS A 86 0.77 -16.43 2.21
C LYS A 86 -0.63 -16.01 2.64
N THR A 87 -0.68 -14.90 3.35
CA THR A 87 -1.83 -14.31 4.05
C THR A 87 -3.11 -14.48 3.23
N ALA A 88 -4.00 -15.36 3.68
CA ALA A 88 -5.29 -15.57 3.05
C ALA A 88 -6.33 -14.66 3.68
N LEU A 89 -7.10 -13.97 2.84
CA LEU A 89 -8.15 -13.08 3.29
C LEU A 89 -9.32 -13.91 3.83
N ARG A 90 -9.74 -13.63 5.07
CA ARG A 90 -10.85 -14.36 5.71
C ARG A 90 -12.18 -13.84 5.17
N GLU A 91 -12.82 -14.61 4.30
CA GLU A 91 -14.12 -14.32 3.69
C GLU A 91 -15.17 -13.72 4.64
N THR A 92 -15.38 -14.37 5.79
CA THR A 92 -16.37 -13.92 6.77
C THR A 92 -16.04 -12.52 7.30
N HIS A 93 -14.75 -12.23 7.51
CA HIS A 93 -14.31 -10.92 8.00
C HIS A 93 -14.45 -9.86 6.91
N LEU A 94 -14.10 -10.19 5.66
CA LEU A 94 -14.26 -9.28 4.53
C LEU A 94 -15.72 -8.90 4.34
N ARG A 95 -16.60 -9.90 4.20
CA ARG A 95 -18.03 -9.67 3.97
C ARG A 95 -18.66 -8.88 5.11
N SER A 96 -18.21 -9.12 6.35
CA SER A 96 -18.63 -8.35 7.51
C SER A 96 -18.12 -6.90 7.47
N TRP A 97 -16.85 -6.68 7.10
CA TRP A 97 -16.28 -5.35 6.95
C TRP A 97 -16.93 -4.58 5.81
N LEU A 98 -17.20 -5.21 4.66
CA LEU A 98 -17.93 -4.64 3.53
C LEU A 98 -19.38 -4.26 3.89
N GLY A 99 -19.90 -4.73 5.03
CA GLY A 99 -21.26 -4.44 5.47
C GLY A 99 -22.33 -5.28 4.77
N ILE A 100 -21.93 -6.38 4.11
CA ILE A 100 -22.84 -7.26 3.39
C ILE A 100 -23.62 -8.11 4.41
N PRO A 101 -24.96 -8.08 4.43
CA PRO A 101 -25.74 -8.91 5.34
C PRO A 101 -25.58 -10.40 5.05
N LYS A 102 -25.63 -11.23 6.09
CA LYS A 102 -25.53 -12.70 5.96
C LYS A 102 -26.57 -13.30 5.02
N THR A 103 -27.73 -12.67 4.89
CA THR A 103 -28.80 -13.08 3.96
C THR A 103 -28.39 -12.99 2.49
N THR A 104 -27.34 -12.24 2.19
CA THR A 104 -26.81 -12.02 0.84
C THR A 104 -25.58 -12.88 0.56
N TRP A 105 -24.98 -13.52 1.57
CA TRP A 105 -23.70 -14.21 1.42
C TRP A 105 -23.78 -15.42 0.49
N ASP A 106 -24.84 -16.21 0.56
CA ASP A 106 -24.97 -17.41 -0.28
C ASP A 106 -25.40 -17.08 -1.72
N LYS A 107 -25.66 -15.80 -2.03
CA LYS A 107 -26.16 -15.35 -3.33
C LYS A 107 -25.07 -14.80 -4.23
N VAL A 108 -24.02 -14.27 -3.62
CA VAL A 108 -22.95 -13.57 -4.36
C VAL A 108 -21.59 -13.96 -3.86
N ASP A 109 -20.68 -14.03 -4.81
CA ASP A 109 -19.25 -14.05 -4.58
C ASP A 109 -18.63 -12.72 -4.99
N HIS A 110 -17.35 -12.55 -4.70
CA HIS A 110 -16.61 -11.33 -4.98
C HIS A 110 -15.29 -11.68 -5.65
N ILE A 111 -14.81 -10.73 -6.44
CA ILE A 111 -13.51 -10.80 -7.11
C ILE A 111 -12.80 -9.47 -6.96
N PHE A 112 -11.48 -9.53 -6.87
CA PHE A 112 -10.60 -8.38 -6.94
C PHE A 112 -10.02 -8.28 -8.35
N ILE A 113 -10.13 -7.11 -8.96
CA ILE A 113 -9.73 -6.89 -10.35
C ILE A 113 -8.64 -5.84 -10.38
N ASN A 114 -7.53 -6.16 -11.05
CA ASN A 114 -6.45 -5.22 -11.34
C ASN A 114 -6.50 -4.86 -12.83
N GLU A 115 -6.81 -3.60 -13.13
CA GLU A 115 -6.82 -3.06 -14.49
C GLU A 115 -5.69 -2.04 -14.68
N ASP A 116 -5.15 -1.95 -15.89
CA ASP A 116 -4.06 -1.02 -16.20
C ASP A 116 -4.41 0.41 -15.78
N HIS A 117 -3.48 1.05 -15.05
CA HIS A 117 -3.60 2.43 -14.58
C HIS A 117 -4.75 2.72 -13.62
N HIS A 118 -5.23 1.70 -12.91
CA HIS A 118 -6.30 1.85 -11.95
C HIS A 118 -6.03 1.12 -10.64
N ASN A 119 -6.64 1.60 -9.56
CA ASN A 119 -6.63 0.92 -8.26
C ASN A 119 -7.25 -0.47 -8.40
N THR A 120 -6.88 -1.41 -7.52
CA THR A 120 -7.65 -2.65 -7.39
C THR A 120 -9.13 -2.34 -7.18
N TYR A 121 -9.99 -3.04 -7.91
CA TYR A 121 -11.45 -2.93 -7.82
C TYR A 121 -12.05 -4.15 -7.14
N LEU A 122 -13.16 -3.94 -6.45
CA LEU A 122 -14.03 -5.01 -5.97
C LEU A 122 -15.23 -5.13 -6.92
N ALA A 123 -15.45 -6.31 -7.47
CA ALA A 123 -16.68 -6.64 -8.19
C ALA A 123 -17.36 -7.85 -7.56
N PHE A 124 -18.65 -8.01 -7.83
CA PHE A 124 -19.45 -9.13 -7.36
C PHE A 124 -19.89 -10.01 -8.54
N THR A 125 -19.97 -11.30 -8.27
CA THR A 125 -20.45 -12.32 -9.21
C THR A 125 -21.62 -13.07 -8.58
N ASP A 126 -22.51 -13.59 -9.40
CA ASP A 126 -23.48 -14.57 -8.93
C ASP A 126 -22.75 -15.80 -8.36
N ALA A 127 -23.18 -16.28 -7.18
CA ALA A 127 -22.52 -17.40 -6.52
C ALA A 127 -22.78 -18.75 -7.19
N GLU A 128 -23.86 -18.90 -7.97
CA GLU A 128 -24.19 -20.14 -8.67
C GLU A 128 -23.51 -20.22 -10.04
N SER A 129 -23.64 -19.17 -10.85
CA SER A 129 -23.13 -19.15 -12.23
C SER A 129 -21.71 -18.59 -12.35
N GLY A 130 -21.26 -17.78 -11.39
CA GLY A 130 -20.00 -17.04 -11.47
C GLY A 130 -20.04 -15.85 -12.42
N ASP A 131 -21.21 -15.52 -12.97
CA ASP A 131 -21.35 -14.41 -13.91
C ASP A 131 -21.22 -13.06 -13.18
N PRO A 132 -20.55 -12.06 -13.77
CA PRO A 132 -20.47 -10.72 -13.20
C PRO A 132 -21.85 -10.10 -12.97
N ILE A 133 -22.05 -9.50 -11.80
CA ILE A 133 -23.27 -8.76 -11.49
C ILE A 133 -23.16 -7.35 -12.09
N ASP A 134 -24.01 -7.08 -13.08
CA ASP A 134 -24.11 -5.76 -13.69
C ASP A 134 -25.10 -4.87 -12.92
N PHE A 135 -24.58 -3.79 -12.33
CA PHE A 135 -25.35 -2.77 -11.62
C PHE A 135 -26.00 -1.75 -12.57
N SER A 136 -25.63 -1.74 -13.85
CA SER A 136 -26.07 -0.73 -14.83
C SER A 136 -27.45 -1.01 -15.44
N THR A 137 -27.96 -2.24 -15.31
CA THR A 137 -29.13 -2.69 -16.05
C THR A 137 -30.40 -2.79 -15.19
N ASN A 138 -31.45 -2.11 -15.66
CA ASN A 138 -32.86 -2.24 -15.28
C ASN A 138 -33.46 -3.63 -15.64
N ASN A 139 -32.70 -4.72 -15.52
CA ASN A 139 -33.14 -6.04 -15.97
C ASN A 139 -33.72 -6.86 -14.81
N MET A 140 -34.88 -6.40 -14.32
CA MET A 140 -35.61 -7.01 -13.20
C MET A 140 -35.87 -8.52 -13.38
N GLU A 141 -35.95 -9.02 -14.63
CA GLU A 141 -36.10 -10.46 -14.93
C GLU A 141 -34.84 -11.28 -14.64
N GLU A 142 -33.66 -10.69 -14.78
CA GLU A 142 -32.36 -11.34 -14.51
C GLU A 142 -32.13 -11.41 -12.99
N TRP A 143 -32.54 -10.37 -12.27
CA TRP A 143 -32.43 -10.28 -10.80
C TRP A 143 -33.32 -11.32 -10.10
N ILE A 144 -34.50 -11.61 -10.66
CA ILE A 144 -35.43 -12.64 -10.15
C ILE A 144 -34.83 -14.05 -10.29
N ARG A 145 -34.02 -14.31 -11.32
CA ARG A 145 -33.40 -15.63 -11.52
C ARG A 145 -32.29 -15.93 -10.51
N LEU A 146 -31.59 -14.91 -10.05
CA LEU A 146 -30.44 -15.02 -9.15
C LEU A 146 -30.85 -15.00 -7.65
N GLU A 147 -32.16 -14.88 -7.35
CA GLU A 147 -32.68 -14.60 -5.99
C GLU A 147 -32.05 -13.35 -5.32
N ILE A 148 -31.40 -12.48 -6.09
CA ILE A 148 -30.81 -11.22 -5.65
C ILE A 148 -31.89 -10.15 -5.70
N PHE A 149 -32.32 -9.67 -4.54
CA PHE A 149 -33.38 -8.68 -4.45
C PHE A 149 -32.83 -7.25 -4.55
N PRO A 150 -33.66 -6.25 -4.84
CA PRO A 150 -33.19 -4.87 -4.97
C PRO A 150 -32.43 -4.31 -3.75
N TRP A 151 -32.72 -4.78 -2.55
CA TRP A 151 -31.95 -4.40 -1.35
C TRP A 151 -30.56 -5.05 -1.32
N ASP A 152 -30.39 -6.25 -1.87
CA ASP A 152 -29.09 -6.90 -1.97
C ASP A 152 -28.16 -6.05 -2.84
N PHE A 153 -28.63 -5.57 -4.00
CA PHE A 153 -27.87 -4.64 -4.86
C PHE A 153 -27.40 -3.39 -4.13
N LYS A 154 -28.26 -2.78 -3.31
CA LYS A 154 -27.87 -1.60 -2.52
C LYS A 154 -26.72 -1.92 -1.56
N PHE A 155 -26.74 -3.08 -0.90
CA PHE A 155 -25.64 -3.49 -0.02
C PHE A 155 -24.33 -3.70 -0.78
N LEU A 156 -24.39 -4.26 -1.99
CA LEU A 156 -23.23 -4.48 -2.83
C LEU A 156 -22.65 -3.17 -3.38
N GLU A 157 -23.47 -2.22 -3.82
CA GLU A 157 -23.02 -0.88 -4.22
C GLU A 157 -22.34 -0.12 -3.07
N GLU A 158 -22.91 -0.22 -1.86
CA GLU A 158 -22.31 0.35 -0.65
C GLU A 158 -20.98 -0.32 -0.30
N ALA A 159 -20.88 -1.63 -0.49
CA ALA A 159 -19.64 -2.40 -0.31
C ALA A 159 -18.55 -1.98 -1.32
N ILE A 160 -18.88 -1.82 -2.61
CA ILE A 160 -17.95 -1.34 -3.65
C ILE A 160 -17.40 0.03 -3.26
N LYS A 161 -18.29 1.00 -2.98
CA LYS A 161 -17.89 2.36 -2.59
C LYS A 161 -17.00 2.37 -1.34
N LYS A 162 -17.31 1.53 -0.36
CA LYS A 162 -16.50 1.40 0.85
C LYS A 162 -15.09 0.89 0.54
N PHE A 163 -14.98 -0.07 -0.38
CA PHE A 163 -13.70 -0.58 -0.84
C PHE A 163 -12.91 0.47 -1.63
N GLU A 164 -13.54 1.17 -2.57
CA GLU A 164 -12.93 2.27 -3.33
C GLU A 164 -12.35 3.36 -2.41
N ILE A 165 -13.11 3.79 -1.40
CA ILE A 165 -12.63 4.78 -0.42
C ILE A 165 -11.38 4.28 0.33
N MET A 166 -11.32 2.99 0.65
CA MET A 166 -10.17 2.40 1.31
C MET A 166 -8.95 2.38 0.37
N MET A 167 -9.15 2.02 -0.89
CA MET A 167 -8.09 2.03 -1.91
C MET A 167 -7.55 3.44 -2.17
N ASP A 168 -8.42 4.45 -2.24
CA ASP A 168 -8.01 5.84 -2.39
C ASP A 168 -7.16 6.32 -1.21
N LYS A 169 -7.53 5.93 0.01
CA LYS A 169 -6.72 6.23 1.20
C LYS A 169 -5.37 5.53 1.17
N ALA A 170 -5.33 4.25 0.82
CA ALA A 170 -4.08 3.49 0.72
C ALA A 170 -3.13 4.14 -0.30
N LEU A 171 -3.65 4.61 -1.44
CA LEU A 171 -2.87 5.35 -2.43
C LEU A 171 -2.32 6.68 -1.86
N VAL A 172 -3.13 7.44 -1.12
CA VAL A 172 -2.67 8.67 -0.46
C VAL A 172 -1.56 8.37 0.54
N SER A 173 -1.73 7.35 1.38
CA SER A 173 -0.71 6.93 2.34
C SER A 173 0.58 6.49 1.65
N LEU A 174 0.49 5.75 0.54
CA LEU A 174 1.67 5.38 -0.24
C LEU A 174 2.42 6.61 -0.76
N ARG A 175 1.66 7.61 -1.25
CA ARG A 175 2.24 8.85 -1.77
C ARG A 175 2.92 9.66 -0.67
N GLU A 176 2.26 9.83 0.47
CA GLU A 176 2.83 10.55 1.62
C GLU A 176 4.10 9.87 2.15
N ALA A 177 4.11 8.54 2.22
CA ALA A 177 5.29 7.78 2.61
C ALA A 177 6.45 7.96 1.61
N PHE A 178 6.16 7.93 0.30
CA PHE A 178 7.15 8.18 -0.74
C PHE A 178 7.70 9.61 -0.70
N GLU A 179 6.84 10.62 -0.51
CA GLU A 179 7.24 12.02 -0.36
C GLU A 179 8.15 12.21 0.87
N TYR A 180 7.85 11.56 2.00
CA TYR A 180 8.68 11.60 3.19
C TYR A 180 10.03 10.90 2.97
N GLN A 181 10.06 9.75 2.29
CA GLN A 181 11.29 9.01 2.02
C GLN A 181 12.37 9.89 1.36
N ILE A 182 11.98 10.71 0.39
CA ILE A 182 12.90 11.58 -0.36
C ILE A 182 13.13 12.95 0.30
N SER A 183 12.55 13.19 1.47
CA SER A 183 12.62 14.48 2.17
C SER A 183 13.92 14.62 2.97
N ASP A 184 14.35 15.86 3.18
CA ASP A 184 15.47 16.17 4.07
C ASP A 184 15.21 15.75 5.52
N GLU A 185 13.94 15.79 5.95
CA GLU A 185 13.52 15.35 7.28
C GLU A 185 13.88 13.88 7.50
N ASN A 186 13.52 12.99 6.57
CA ASN A 186 13.88 11.58 6.65
C ASN A 186 15.41 11.35 6.60
N MET A 187 16.13 12.13 5.78
CA MET A 187 17.60 12.03 5.70
C MET A 187 18.27 12.38 7.04
N ILE A 188 17.76 13.41 7.71
CA ILE A 188 18.22 13.82 9.04
C ILE A 188 17.85 12.75 10.07
N ASP A 189 16.59 12.33 10.13
CA ASP A 189 16.10 11.32 11.08
C ASP A 189 16.90 10.00 10.97
N MET A 190 17.20 9.56 9.75
CA MET A 190 18.02 8.36 9.52
C MET A 190 19.47 8.53 9.99
N ALA A 191 20.09 9.68 9.68
CA ALA A 191 21.45 9.96 10.11
C ALA A 191 21.57 10.06 11.65
N GLU A 192 20.59 10.68 12.30
CA GLU A 192 20.50 10.75 13.76
C GLU A 192 20.28 9.37 14.40
N ALA A 193 19.32 8.59 13.88
CA ALA A 193 18.99 7.28 14.42
C ALA A 193 20.15 6.26 14.30
N ASN A 194 20.99 6.40 13.28
CA ASN A 194 22.16 5.54 13.07
C ASN A 194 23.46 6.11 13.63
N ASP A 195 23.42 7.28 14.28
CA ASP A 195 24.59 7.96 14.85
C ASP A 195 25.71 8.17 13.81
N TRP A 196 25.34 8.57 12.59
CA TRP A 196 26.29 8.75 11.49
C TRP A 196 27.16 9.99 11.68
N GLU A 197 28.45 9.81 11.44
CA GLU A 197 29.45 10.89 11.41
C GLU A 197 29.87 11.15 9.96
N PHE A 198 30.01 12.43 9.63
CA PHE A 198 30.36 12.89 8.29
C PHE A 198 31.68 13.64 8.28
N ASP A 199 32.51 13.39 7.27
CA ASP A 199 33.74 14.16 7.07
C ASP A 199 33.49 15.53 6.42
N GLU A 200 34.52 16.36 6.32
CA GLU A 200 34.47 17.69 5.64
C GLU A 200 34.06 17.62 4.16
N SER A 201 34.03 16.43 3.57
CA SER A 201 33.56 16.21 2.21
C SER A 201 32.09 15.79 2.15
N GLY A 202 31.46 15.51 3.29
CA GLY A 202 30.10 15.02 3.45
C GLY A 202 29.95 13.50 3.26
N GLU A 203 31.05 12.74 3.28
CA GLU A 203 30.97 11.27 3.27
C GLU A 203 30.75 10.73 4.69
N ILE A 204 30.01 9.63 4.81
CA ILE A 204 29.86 8.86 6.05
C ILE A 204 31.20 8.18 6.40
N VAL A 205 31.56 8.13 7.69
CA VAL A 205 32.85 7.64 8.19
C VAL A 205 32.71 6.41 9.08
#